data_AF-K1UJB3-F1
#
_entry.id   AF-K1UJB3-F1
#
_cell.length_a   1.000
_cell.length_b   1.000
_cell.length_c   1.000
_cell.angle_alpha   90.00
_cell.angle_beta   90.00
_cell.angle_gamma   90.00
#
_symmetry.space_group_name_H-M   'P 1'
#
loop_
_entity.id
_entity.type
_entity.pdbx_description
1 polymer ?
#
loop_
_entity_poly.entity_id
_entity_poly.type
_entity_poly.pdbx_seq_one_letter_code
_entity_poly.pdbx_strand_id
1 'polypeptide(L)'
;MIEIDGITERVERIVEVDIHTFEEKYGDYYSQEQLAREYFVNTGTITSWIRKGKIAPTVEFPFGSKKISLFSPEDVEKYRKELNIQEHNDDTVRDDFFVFLEERDYSLSYKMPFLLSFIDHMDTIGDAKIEDVLTDYIAFYQDRIDKGLPVDRPSCPYNAETLKDRKMIKSSMLTNPFEKFERKRFMYYSKDLGVISLNHALLAKMSEGDWERVKGQMREDLERYYK
;
A
#
# COMPACT_ATOMS: atom_id res chain seq x y z
N MET A 1 9.70 27.19 -31.16
CA MET A 1 8.42 26.52 -31.46
C MET A 1 8.17 26.82 -32.92
N ILE A 2 8.33 25.82 -33.77
CA ILE A 2 8.08 25.92 -35.21
C ILE A 2 6.88 25.01 -35.46
N GLU A 3 5.84 25.54 -36.08
CA GLU A 3 4.60 24.83 -36.38
C GLU A 3 4.44 24.81 -37.90
N ILE A 4 4.38 23.60 -38.46
CA ILE A 4 4.15 23.37 -39.90
C ILE A 4 3.11 22.24 -39.99
N ASP A 5 2.00 22.50 -40.69
CA ASP A 5 0.90 21.56 -40.95
C ASP A 5 0.35 20.80 -39.70
N GLY A 6 0.18 21.51 -38.58
CA GLY A 6 -0.45 20.95 -37.38
C GLY A 6 0.41 19.95 -36.60
N ILE A 7 1.67 19.77 -36.99
CA ILE A 7 2.66 18.97 -36.28
C ILE A 7 3.54 19.92 -35.47
N THR A 8 3.63 19.69 -34.16
CA THR A 8 4.46 20.48 -33.24
C THR A 8 5.74 19.73 -32.92
N GLU A 9 6.88 20.33 -33.26
CA GLU A 9 8.19 19.81 -32.89
C GLU A 9 8.65 20.44 -31.56
N ARG A 10 8.94 19.59 -30.57
CA ARG A 10 9.50 20.00 -29.28
C ARG A 10 10.85 19.32 -29.11
N VAL A 11 11.90 20.10 -28.91
CA VAL A 11 13.22 19.58 -28.52
C VAL A 11 13.11 19.11 -27.08
N GLU A 12 12.90 17.80 -26.87
CA GLU A 12 13.12 17.19 -25.57
C GLU A 12 14.63 17.06 -25.38
N ARG A 13 15.19 17.73 -24.37
CA ARG A 13 16.58 17.52 -23.97
C ARG A 13 16.66 16.09 -23.46
N ILE A 14 17.23 15.19 -24.25
CA ILE A 14 17.71 13.90 -23.75
C ILE A 14 18.85 14.26 -22.80
N VAL A 15 18.56 14.27 -21.50
CA VAL A 15 19.60 14.40 -20.48
C VAL A 15 20.27 13.04 -20.40
N GLU A 16 21.55 12.99 -20.75
CA GLU A 16 22.37 11.81 -20.53
C GLU A 16 22.43 11.58 -19.00
N VAL A 17 21.68 10.59 -18.54
CA VAL A 17 21.78 10.09 -17.18
C VAL A 17 22.86 9.03 -17.23
N ASP A 18 24.07 9.40 -16.81
CA ASP A 18 25.11 8.41 -16.52
C ASP A 18 24.65 7.58 -15.32
N ILE A 19 24.08 6.42 -15.62
CA ILE A 19 23.54 5.48 -14.64
C ILE A 19 24.60 5.02 -13.64
N HIS A 20 25.88 4.98 -14.03
CA HIS A 20 26.96 4.54 -13.16
C HIS A 20 27.29 5.59 -12.09
N THR A 21 27.45 6.86 -12.49
CA THR A 21 27.65 7.92 -11.49
C THR A 21 26.39 8.25 -10.69
N PHE A 22 25.20 7.98 -11.20
CA PHE A 22 23.95 8.19 -10.46
C PHE A 22 23.82 7.20 -9.31
N GLU A 23 24.06 5.91 -9.56
CA GLU A 23 24.02 4.88 -8.52
C GLU A 23 25.13 5.09 -7.48
N GLU A 24 26.35 5.43 -7.92
CA GLU A 24 27.46 5.74 -7.01
C GLU A 24 27.18 6.95 -6.09
N LYS A 25 26.44 7.96 -6.58
CA LYS A 25 26.17 9.20 -5.83
C LYS A 25 24.91 9.17 -4.98
N TYR A 26 23.89 8.45 -5.43
CA TYR A 26 22.55 8.52 -4.87
C TYR A 26 21.95 7.15 -4.53
N GLY A 27 22.75 6.08 -4.58
CA GLY A 27 22.28 4.71 -4.27
C GLY A 27 21.76 4.55 -2.85
N ASP A 28 22.21 5.39 -1.91
CA ASP A 28 21.77 5.45 -0.51
C ASP A 28 20.67 6.51 -0.26
N TYR A 29 20.26 7.27 -1.28
CA TYR A 29 19.20 8.26 -1.15
C TYR A 29 17.82 7.62 -1.24
N TYR A 30 16.87 8.24 -0.54
CA TYR A 30 15.48 7.81 -0.50
C TYR A 30 14.65 8.57 -1.54
N SER A 31 14.01 7.84 -2.45
CA SER A 31 12.89 8.36 -3.25
C SER A 31 11.69 8.71 -2.38
N GLN A 32 10.71 9.45 -2.92
CA GLN A 32 9.46 9.74 -2.20
C GLN A 32 8.72 8.48 -1.73
N GLU A 33 8.80 7.38 -2.47
CA GLU A 33 8.18 6.10 -2.10
C GLU A 33 8.95 5.41 -0.96
N GLN A 34 10.28 5.40 -1.03
CA GLN A 34 11.12 4.86 0.06
C GLN A 34 10.94 5.70 1.33
N LEU A 35 10.89 7.03 1.21
CA LEU A 35 10.65 7.93 2.34
C LEU A 35 9.26 7.72 2.96
N ALA A 36 8.23 7.52 2.13
CA ALA A 36 6.89 7.20 2.59
C ALA A 36 6.86 5.89 3.39
N ARG A 37 7.57 4.86 2.93
CA ARG A 37 7.74 3.59 3.67
C ARG A 37 8.51 3.79 4.97
N GLU A 38 9.58 4.57 4.94
CA GLU A 38 10.42 4.85 6.11
C GLU A 38 9.67 5.58 7.22
N TYR A 39 8.76 6.49 6.84
CA TYR A 39 7.92 7.25 7.76
C TYR A 39 6.52 6.65 8.00
N PHE A 40 6.21 5.49 7.42
CA PHE A 40 4.91 4.82 7.56
C PHE A 40 3.70 5.70 7.15
N VAL A 41 3.92 6.64 6.21
CA VAL A 41 2.90 7.52 5.64
C VAL A 41 2.61 7.17 4.17
N ASN A 42 1.54 7.74 3.61
CA ASN A 42 1.26 7.62 2.19
C ASN A 42 2.21 8.49 1.35
N THR A 43 2.55 8.06 0.13
CA THR A 43 3.36 8.88 -0.81
C THR A 43 2.73 10.26 -1.04
N GLY A 44 1.39 10.35 -1.09
CA GLY A 44 0.68 11.63 -1.19
C GLY A 44 0.90 12.57 0.00
N THR A 45 1.18 12.03 1.19
CA THR A 45 1.58 12.82 2.37
C THR A 45 2.95 13.44 2.15
N ILE A 46 3.92 12.66 1.66
CA ILE A 46 5.26 13.15 1.29
C ILE A 46 5.16 14.24 0.22
N THR A 47 4.42 14.00 -0.86
CA THR A 47 4.19 15.00 -1.92
C THR A 47 3.55 16.28 -1.36
N SER A 48 2.60 16.15 -0.43
CA SER A 48 1.95 17.28 0.23
C SER A 48 2.93 18.07 1.12
N TRP A 49 3.83 17.39 1.84
CA TRP A 49 4.87 18.02 2.66
C TRP A 49 5.88 18.78 1.81
N ILE A 50 6.35 18.21 0.70
CA ILE A 50 7.22 18.89 -0.28
C ILE A 50 6.53 20.14 -0.81
N ARG A 51 5.29 20.00 -1.30
CA ARG A 51 4.52 21.14 -1.86
C ARG A 51 4.30 22.26 -0.85
N LYS A 52 4.13 21.91 0.44
CA LYS A 52 3.93 22.87 1.54
C LYS A 52 5.25 23.40 2.11
N GLY A 53 6.40 22.96 1.60
CA GLY A 53 7.72 23.34 2.12
C GLY A 53 8.03 22.81 3.52
N LYS A 54 7.31 21.78 4.00
CA LYS A 54 7.57 21.15 5.30
C LYS A 54 8.84 20.29 5.27
N ILE A 55 9.12 19.67 4.13
CA ILE A 55 10.37 18.98 3.84
C ILE A 55 10.87 19.45 2.48
N ALA A 56 12.17 19.41 2.26
CA ALA A 56 12.81 19.75 1.00
C ALA A 56 13.65 18.55 0.52
N PRO A 57 13.54 18.15 -0.76
CA PRO A 57 14.45 17.15 -1.31
C PRO A 57 15.89 17.65 -1.28
N THR A 58 16.83 16.77 -0.94
CA THR A 58 18.26 17.07 -1.01
C THR A 58 18.70 17.33 -2.44
N VAL A 59 18.13 16.58 -3.39
CA VAL A 59 18.31 16.79 -4.82
C VAL A 59 17.01 16.54 -5.58
N GLU A 60 16.77 17.33 -6.62
CA GLU A 60 15.66 17.14 -7.55
C GLU A 60 16.16 17.04 -8.99
N PHE A 61 15.60 16.09 -9.75
CA PHE A 61 15.85 15.96 -11.18
C PHE A 61 14.55 16.15 -11.98
N PRO A 62 14.57 16.86 -13.12
CA PRO A 62 13.45 16.86 -14.03
C PRO A 62 13.31 15.48 -14.70
N PHE A 63 12.09 14.94 -14.74
CA PHE A 63 11.79 13.68 -15.42
C PHE A 63 10.46 13.81 -16.16
N GLY A 64 10.54 14.25 -17.43
CA GLY A 64 9.37 14.59 -18.24
C GLY A 64 8.53 15.69 -17.59
N SER A 65 7.25 15.42 -17.35
CA SER A 65 6.34 16.33 -16.65
C SER A 65 6.43 16.29 -15.12
N LYS A 66 7.21 15.35 -14.57
CA LYS A 66 7.39 15.14 -13.14
C LYS A 66 8.79 15.55 -12.69
N LYS A 67 8.98 15.60 -11.38
CA LYS A 67 10.29 15.72 -10.74
C LYS A 67 10.57 14.47 -9.92
N ILE A 68 11.80 13.97 -10.00
CA ILE A 68 12.30 12.95 -9.09
C ILE A 68 12.93 13.69 -7.93
N SER A 69 12.37 13.51 -6.74
CA SER A 69 12.87 14.08 -5.49
C SER A 69 13.58 13.00 -4.70
N LEU A 70 14.84 13.22 -4.34
CA LEU A 70 15.64 12.32 -3.51
C LEU A 70 16.05 13.01 -2.21
N PHE A 71 16.15 12.21 -1.14
CA PHE A 71 16.49 12.64 0.21
C PHE A 71 17.70 11.86 0.72
N SER A 72 18.73 12.55 1.20
CA SER A 72 19.88 11.89 1.81
C SER A 72 19.49 11.26 3.17
N PRO A 73 20.20 10.24 3.64
CA PRO A 73 19.97 9.65 4.95
C PRO A 73 19.95 10.69 6.10
N GLU A 74 20.78 11.73 6.03
CA GLU A 74 20.81 12.80 7.04
C GLU A 74 19.53 13.64 7.03
N ASP A 75 19.01 13.99 5.85
CA ASP A 75 17.75 14.73 5.73
C ASP A 75 16.56 13.86 6.18
N VAL A 76 16.60 12.55 5.93
CA VAL A 76 15.60 11.61 6.46
C VAL A 76 15.62 11.63 7.99
N GLU A 77 16.77 11.48 8.63
CA GLU A 77 16.85 11.48 10.09
C GLU A 77 16.48 12.84 10.70
N LYS A 78 16.88 13.94 10.05
CA LYS A 78 16.49 15.30 10.43
C LYS A 78 14.98 15.48 10.40
N TYR A 79 14.33 15.16 9.28
CA TYR A 79 12.89 15.36 9.12
C TYR A 79 12.07 14.41 9.99
N ARG A 80 12.56 13.19 10.28
CA ARG A 80 11.97 12.29 11.28
C ARG A 80 11.83 13.00 12.62
N LYS A 81 12.87 13.67 13.09
CA LYS A 81 12.88 14.44 14.35
C LYS A 81 12.00 15.68 14.29
N GLU A 82 12.15 16.50 13.25
CA GLU A 82 11.40 17.76 13.11
C GLU A 82 9.89 17.54 13.02
N LEU A 83 9.47 16.46 12.35
CA LEU A 83 8.07 16.09 12.19
C LEU A 83 7.55 15.20 13.32
N ASN A 84 8.40 14.86 14.29
CA ASN A 84 8.09 13.97 15.41
C ASN A 84 7.45 12.65 14.93
N ILE A 85 8.05 12.05 13.90
CA ILE A 85 7.59 10.80 13.30
C ILE A 85 8.02 9.67 14.24
N GLN A 86 7.05 8.87 14.67
CA GLN A 86 7.30 7.73 15.53
C GLN A 86 8.24 6.73 14.86
N GLU A 87 9.05 6.08 15.67
CA GLU A 87 9.85 4.96 15.20
C GLU A 87 8.93 3.76 15.01
N HIS A 88 9.08 3.08 13.88
CA HIS A 88 8.30 1.93 13.51
C HIS A 88 9.26 0.77 13.25
N ASN A 89 9.36 -0.12 14.23
CA ASN A 89 10.30 -1.23 14.25
C ASN A 89 9.62 -2.50 14.79
N ASP A 90 10.37 -3.59 14.90
CA ASP A 90 9.85 -4.87 15.39
C ASP A 90 9.30 -4.76 16.82
N ASP A 91 9.73 -3.76 17.59
CA ASP A 91 9.20 -3.53 18.93
C ASP A 91 7.80 -2.92 18.92
N THR A 92 7.52 -1.98 18.01
CA THR A 92 6.25 -1.24 17.91
C THR A 92 5.23 -1.87 16.95
N VAL A 93 5.65 -2.82 16.09
CA VAL A 93 4.86 -3.33 14.96
C VAL A 93 3.44 -3.80 15.34
N ARG A 94 3.25 -4.39 16.54
CA ARG A 94 1.94 -4.81 17.03
C ARG A 94 1.02 -3.63 17.28
N ASP A 95 1.51 -2.61 17.99
CA ASP A 95 0.71 -1.44 18.32
C ASP A 95 0.44 -0.61 17.06
N ASP A 96 1.43 -0.50 16.17
CA ASP A 96 1.28 0.10 14.84
C ASP A 96 0.17 -0.59 14.02
N PHE A 97 0.10 -1.92 14.07
CA PHE A 97 -0.94 -2.69 13.40
C PHE A 97 -2.33 -2.36 13.94
N PHE A 98 -2.51 -2.31 15.27
CA PHE A 98 -3.79 -1.94 15.86
C PHE A 98 -4.18 -0.49 15.61
N VAL A 99 -3.23 0.46 15.68
CA VAL A 99 -3.48 1.86 15.32
C VAL A 99 -3.97 1.95 13.88
N PHE A 100 -3.32 1.24 12.95
CA PHE A 100 -3.72 1.19 11.55
C PHE A 100 -5.14 0.63 11.33
N LEU A 101 -5.57 -0.36 12.12
CA LEU A 101 -6.92 -0.88 12.04
C LEU A 101 -7.95 0.09 12.65
N GLU A 102 -7.62 0.76 13.76
CA GLU A 102 -8.53 1.71 14.43
C GLU A 102 -8.74 3.02 13.65
N GLU A 103 -7.85 3.36 12.71
CA GLU A 103 -8.09 4.48 11.77
C GLU A 103 -9.39 4.32 10.97
N ARG A 104 -9.87 3.09 10.77
CA ARG A 104 -11.15 2.77 10.09
C ARG A 104 -11.34 3.49 8.74
N ASP A 105 -10.23 3.77 8.06
CA ASP A 105 -10.23 4.42 6.75
C ASP A 105 -10.64 3.41 5.65
N TYR A 106 -11.93 3.42 5.34
CA TYR A 106 -12.57 2.55 4.35
C TYR A 106 -13.22 3.38 3.22
N SER A 107 -12.46 3.63 2.15
CA SER A 107 -13.04 4.15 0.91
C SER A 107 -13.97 3.13 0.26
N LEU A 108 -13.54 1.86 0.22
CA LEU A 108 -14.26 0.67 -0.24
C LEU A 108 -14.15 -0.41 0.85
N SER A 109 -14.97 -1.46 0.80
CA SER A 109 -14.94 -2.52 1.81
C SER A 109 -13.65 -3.34 1.83
N TYR A 110 -12.85 -3.26 0.76
CA TYR A 110 -11.74 -4.15 0.37
C TYR A 110 -10.86 -4.65 1.51
N LYS A 111 -10.48 -3.78 2.45
CA LYS A 111 -9.58 -4.12 3.58
C LYS A 111 -10.16 -5.24 4.44
N MET A 112 -11.46 -5.19 4.72
CA MET A 112 -12.13 -6.08 5.67
C MET A 112 -12.24 -7.53 5.17
N PRO A 113 -12.81 -7.83 3.98
CA PRO A 113 -12.87 -9.20 3.49
C PRO A 113 -11.48 -9.75 3.15
N PHE A 114 -10.53 -8.91 2.73
CA PHE A 114 -9.14 -9.33 2.54
C PHE A 114 -8.51 -9.81 3.85
N LEU A 115 -8.60 -9.01 4.92
CA LEU A 115 -7.95 -9.35 6.19
C LEU A 115 -8.60 -10.57 6.86
N LEU A 116 -9.94 -10.68 6.78
CA LEU A 116 -10.65 -11.88 7.26
C LEU A 116 -10.19 -13.13 6.51
N SER A 117 -10.21 -13.08 5.18
CA SER A 117 -9.76 -14.17 4.32
C SER A 117 -8.29 -14.55 4.58
N PHE A 118 -7.40 -13.56 4.72
CA PHE A 118 -6.01 -13.81 5.07
C PHE A 118 -5.88 -14.55 6.40
N ILE A 119 -6.54 -14.08 7.46
CA ILE A 119 -6.47 -14.70 8.79
C ILE A 119 -7.02 -16.13 8.78
N ASP A 120 -8.11 -16.38 8.03
CA ASP A 120 -8.75 -17.69 7.97
C ASP A 120 -7.88 -18.74 7.24
N HIS A 121 -7.02 -18.31 6.30
CA HIS A 121 -6.08 -19.18 5.56
C HIS A 121 -4.64 -19.13 6.06
N MET A 122 -4.35 -18.33 7.09
CA MET A 122 -3.02 -18.19 7.65
C MET A 122 -2.62 -19.44 8.43
N ASP A 123 -1.47 -20.01 8.11
CA ASP A 123 -0.89 -21.13 8.83
C ASP A 123 -0.15 -20.71 10.11
N THR A 124 0.47 -21.68 10.78
CA THR A 124 1.16 -21.45 12.06
C THR A 124 2.44 -20.61 11.94
N ILE A 125 3.00 -20.45 10.74
CA ILE A 125 4.19 -19.61 10.50
C ILE A 125 3.83 -18.23 9.96
N GLY A 126 2.54 -17.95 9.78
CA GLY A 126 2.04 -16.66 9.32
C GLY A 126 1.87 -16.58 7.80
N ASP A 127 1.90 -17.70 7.09
CA ASP A 127 1.78 -17.75 5.63
C ASP A 127 0.37 -18.12 5.19
N ALA A 128 -0.11 -17.47 4.13
CA ALA A 128 -1.36 -17.81 3.47
C ALA A 128 -1.16 -17.87 1.94
N LYS A 129 -1.67 -18.93 1.30
CA LYS A 129 -1.66 -19.03 -0.16
C LYS A 129 -2.58 -17.97 -0.76
N ILE A 130 -2.05 -17.17 -1.67
CA ILE A 130 -2.80 -16.06 -2.27
C ILE A 130 -4.07 -16.52 -3.00
N GLU A 131 -4.08 -17.71 -3.58
CA GLU A 131 -5.24 -18.25 -4.29
C GLU A 131 -6.38 -18.65 -3.34
N ASP A 132 -6.06 -19.10 -2.13
CA ASP A 132 -7.06 -19.43 -1.11
C ASP A 132 -7.65 -18.13 -0.56
N VAL A 133 -6.79 -17.15 -0.23
CA VAL A 133 -7.22 -15.81 0.18
C VAL A 133 -8.12 -15.14 -0.88
N LEU A 134 -7.72 -15.23 -2.15
CA LEU A 134 -8.47 -14.67 -3.27
C LEU A 134 -9.84 -15.35 -3.45
N THR A 135 -9.94 -16.65 -3.17
CA THR A 135 -11.20 -17.39 -3.30
C THR A 135 -12.24 -16.87 -2.33
N ASP A 136 -11.89 -16.72 -1.05
CA ASP A 136 -12.84 -16.21 -0.05
C ASP A 136 -13.11 -14.71 -0.21
N TYR A 137 -12.11 -13.95 -0.66
CA TYR A 137 -12.29 -12.55 -1.03
C TYR A 137 -13.32 -12.38 -2.16
N ILE A 138 -13.25 -13.19 -3.22
CA ILE A 138 -14.25 -13.19 -4.30
C ILE A 138 -15.60 -13.70 -3.79
N ALA A 139 -15.61 -14.77 -3.01
CA ALA A 139 -16.82 -15.37 -2.47
C ALA A 139 -17.62 -14.37 -1.62
N PHE A 140 -16.95 -13.52 -0.85
CA PHE A 140 -17.60 -12.43 -0.12
C PHE A 140 -18.42 -11.51 -1.04
N TYR A 141 -17.84 -11.03 -2.13
CA TYR A 141 -18.54 -10.13 -3.05
C TYR A 141 -19.61 -10.86 -3.86
N GLN A 142 -19.37 -12.13 -4.23
CA GLN A 142 -20.33 -12.95 -4.94
C GLN A 142 -21.58 -13.22 -4.08
N ASP A 143 -21.41 -13.54 -2.79
CA ASP A 143 -22.52 -13.75 -1.84
C ASP A 143 -23.43 -12.52 -1.74
N ARG A 144 -22.87 -11.30 -1.83
CA ARG A 144 -23.67 -10.08 -1.87
C ARG A 144 -24.52 -9.99 -3.14
N ILE A 145 -23.96 -10.33 -4.30
CA ILE A 145 -24.70 -10.36 -5.57
C ILE A 145 -25.83 -11.39 -5.51
N ASP A 146 -25.53 -12.58 -5.01
CA ASP A 146 -26.48 -13.69 -4.92
C ASP A 146 -27.67 -13.35 -4.00
N LYS A 147 -27.43 -12.51 -2.99
CA LYS A 147 -28.47 -11.96 -2.08
C LYS A 147 -29.18 -10.72 -2.64
N GLY A 148 -28.85 -10.27 -3.84
CA GLY A 148 -29.39 -9.03 -4.42
C GLY A 148 -28.96 -7.76 -3.68
N LEU A 149 -27.85 -7.81 -2.93
CA LEU A 149 -27.29 -6.68 -2.20
C LEU A 149 -26.26 -5.94 -3.07
N PRO A 150 -26.06 -4.61 -2.85
CA PRO A 150 -24.98 -3.89 -3.49
C PRO A 150 -23.63 -4.52 -3.14
N VAL A 151 -22.80 -4.79 -4.14
CA VAL A 151 -21.45 -5.35 -3.97
C VAL A 151 -20.61 -4.47 -3.05
N ASP A 152 -20.65 -3.16 -3.27
CA ASP A 152 -19.93 -2.13 -2.54
C ASP A 152 -20.55 -0.76 -2.92
N ARG A 153 -19.88 0.35 -2.59
CA ARG A 153 -20.24 1.71 -3.04
C ARG A 153 -20.16 1.84 -4.58
N PRO A 154 -20.84 2.83 -5.18
CA PRO A 154 -20.92 2.98 -6.65
C PRO A 154 -19.59 3.12 -7.39
N SER A 155 -18.52 3.57 -6.72
CA SER A 155 -17.18 3.69 -7.31
C SER A 155 -16.45 2.35 -7.44
N CYS A 156 -17.00 1.26 -6.88
CA CYS A 156 -16.40 -0.06 -6.94
C CYS A 156 -16.56 -0.68 -8.35
N PRO A 157 -15.46 -1.16 -8.96
CA PRO A 157 -15.51 -1.84 -10.25
C PRO A 157 -16.08 -3.27 -10.19
N TYR A 158 -16.30 -3.83 -9.00
CA TYR A 158 -16.74 -5.21 -8.86
C TYR A 158 -18.24 -5.38 -9.15
N ASN A 159 -18.56 -6.38 -9.97
CA ASN A 159 -19.89 -6.79 -10.38
C ASN A 159 -19.83 -8.26 -10.86
N ALA A 160 -20.97 -8.83 -11.23
CA ALA A 160 -21.09 -10.23 -11.62
C ALA A 160 -20.16 -10.64 -12.77
N GLU A 161 -19.84 -9.73 -13.70
CA GLU A 161 -18.93 -10.01 -14.80
C GLU A 161 -17.47 -9.84 -14.39
N THR A 162 -17.15 -8.77 -13.67
CA THR A 162 -15.76 -8.51 -13.27
C THR A 162 -15.25 -9.49 -12.22
N LEU A 163 -16.10 -10.04 -11.36
CA LEU A 163 -15.71 -11.09 -10.40
C LEU A 163 -15.32 -12.42 -11.06
N LYS A 164 -15.73 -12.67 -12.32
CA LYS A 164 -15.28 -13.84 -13.09
C LYS A 164 -13.82 -13.72 -13.53
N ASP A 165 -13.30 -12.50 -13.64
CA ASP A 165 -11.90 -12.26 -13.99
C ASP A 165 -11.02 -12.31 -12.73
N ARG A 166 -10.67 -13.53 -12.30
CA ARG A 166 -9.77 -13.76 -11.16
C ARG A 166 -8.44 -13.02 -11.27
N LYS A 167 -7.90 -12.83 -12.47
CA LYS A 167 -6.62 -12.12 -12.66
C LYS A 167 -6.78 -10.64 -12.34
N MET A 168 -7.86 -10.02 -12.83
CA MET A 168 -8.20 -8.64 -12.51
C MET A 168 -8.43 -8.47 -11.01
N ILE A 169 -9.23 -9.33 -10.37
CA ILE A 169 -9.50 -9.24 -8.93
C ILE A 169 -8.21 -9.44 -8.11
N LYS A 170 -7.35 -10.39 -8.48
CA LYS A 170 -6.05 -10.57 -7.83
C LYS A 170 -5.18 -9.32 -7.91
N SER A 171 -5.09 -8.72 -9.10
CA SER A 171 -4.35 -7.46 -9.31
C SER A 171 -4.93 -6.32 -8.48
N SER A 172 -6.27 -6.20 -8.45
CA SER A 172 -6.99 -5.22 -7.64
C SER A 172 -6.72 -5.42 -6.16
N MET A 173 -6.86 -6.64 -5.62
CA MET A 173 -6.59 -7.00 -4.22
C MET A 173 -5.14 -6.72 -3.80
N LEU A 174 -4.18 -7.05 -4.67
CA LEU A 174 -2.76 -6.75 -4.43
C LEU A 174 -2.50 -5.23 -4.39
N THR A 175 -3.10 -4.48 -5.31
CA THR A 175 -2.97 -3.02 -5.39
C THR A 175 -3.70 -2.31 -4.23
N ASN A 176 -4.87 -2.81 -3.85
CA ASN A 176 -5.69 -2.34 -2.75
C ASN A 176 -6.64 -3.49 -2.32
N PRO A 177 -6.46 -4.09 -1.14
CA PRO A 177 -5.86 -3.44 0.03
C PRO A 177 -4.43 -3.87 0.38
N PHE A 178 -3.87 -4.95 -0.20
CA PHE A 178 -2.61 -5.55 0.26
C PHE A 178 -1.44 -4.56 0.33
N GLU A 179 -1.24 -3.73 -0.71
CA GLU A 179 -0.18 -2.72 -0.77
C GLU A 179 -0.13 -1.81 0.47
N LYS A 180 -1.28 -1.53 1.11
CA LYS A 180 -1.33 -0.72 2.35
C LYS A 180 -0.70 -1.45 3.54
N PHE A 181 -0.89 -2.76 3.64
CA PHE A 181 -0.27 -3.60 4.67
C PHE A 181 1.22 -3.78 4.41
N GLU A 182 1.59 -3.99 3.14
CA GLU A 182 2.99 -4.13 2.73
C GLU A 182 3.80 -2.86 2.97
N ARG A 183 3.24 -1.69 2.63
CA ARG A 183 3.91 -0.39 2.86
C ARG A 183 4.22 -0.15 4.35
N LYS A 184 3.35 -0.63 5.25
CA LYS A 184 3.52 -0.55 6.71
C LYS A 184 4.23 -1.79 7.29
N ARG A 185 4.83 -2.63 6.44
CA ARG A 185 5.61 -3.82 6.83
C ARG A 185 4.84 -4.82 7.69
N PHE A 186 3.50 -4.86 7.58
CA PHE A 186 2.68 -5.85 8.29
C PHE A 186 2.62 -7.18 7.55
N MET A 187 2.69 -7.14 6.21
CA MET A 187 2.61 -8.31 5.34
C MET A 187 3.60 -8.20 4.18
N TYR A 188 3.97 -9.32 3.59
CA TYR A 188 4.87 -9.41 2.43
C TYR A 188 4.28 -10.37 1.40
N TYR A 189 4.50 -10.14 0.11
CA TYR A 189 4.04 -11.04 -0.95
C TYR A 189 5.22 -11.68 -1.68
N SER A 190 5.36 -13.00 -1.54
CA SER A 190 6.27 -13.79 -2.35
C SER A 190 5.59 -14.22 -3.64
N LYS A 191 5.89 -13.49 -4.73
CA LYS A 191 5.29 -13.75 -6.05
C LYS A 191 5.63 -15.13 -6.61
N ASP A 192 6.85 -15.60 -6.37
CA ASP A 192 7.32 -16.89 -6.89
C ASP A 192 6.68 -18.07 -6.15
N LEU A 193 6.42 -17.90 -4.84
CA LEU A 193 5.75 -18.91 -4.03
C LEU A 193 4.22 -18.79 -4.08
N GLY A 194 3.69 -17.63 -4.48
CA GLY A 194 2.26 -17.34 -4.43
C GLY A 194 1.73 -17.26 -3.00
N VAL A 195 2.52 -16.72 -2.08
CA VAL A 195 2.21 -16.67 -0.64
C VAL A 195 2.25 -15.24 -0.14
N ILE A 196 1.26 -14.87 0.67
CA ILE A 196 1.29 -13.67 1.51
C ILE A 196 1.73 -14.10 2.90
N SER A 197 2.76 -13.45 3.43
CA SER A 197 3.34 -13.75 4.75
C SER A 197 3.09 -12.58 5.69
N LEU A 198 2.66 -12.86 6.91
CA LEU A 198 2.63 -11.87 7.99
C LEU A 198 4.07 -11.56 8.42
N ASN A 199 4.31 -10.34 8.87
CA ASN A 199 5.56 -9.99 9.53
C ASN A 199 5.78 -10.90 10.76
N HIS A 200 6.93 -11.58 10.83
CA HIS A 200 7.22 -12.52 11.92
C HIS A 200 7.28 -11.87 13.30
N ALA A 201 7.76 -10.63 13.41
CA ALA A 201 7.75 -9.90 14.67
C ALA A 201 6.31 -9.55 15.09
N LEU A 202 5.43 -9.24 14.13
CA LEU A 202 4.00 -9.07 14.38
C LEU A 202 3.38 -10.40 14.85
N LEU A 203 3.59 -11.49 14.11
CA LEU A 203 3.08 -12.82 14.46
C LEU A 203 3.47 -13.22 15.89
N ALA A 204 4.75 -13.08 16.23
CA ALA A 204 5.29 -13.46 17.54
C ALA A 204 4.67 -12.65 18.70
N LYS A 205 4.17 -11.45 18.43
CA LYS A 205 3.54 -10.57 19.43
C LYS A 205 2.03 -10.71 19.49
N MET A 206 1.40 -11.38 18.53
CA MET A 206 -0.05 -11.54 18.47
C MET A 206 -0.50 -12.77 19.26
N SER A 207 -1.46 -12.58 20.16
CA SER A 207 -2.15 -13.67 20.85
C SER A 207 -3.39 -14.17 20.08
N GLU A 208 -3.92 -15.33 20.43
CA GLU A 208 -5.23 -15.78 19.90
C GLU A 208 -6.34 -14.75 20.18
N GLY A 209 -6.33 -14.12 21.36
CA GLY A 209 -7.28 -13.06 21.71
C GLY A 209 -7.13 -11.80 20.85
N ASP A 210 -5.91 -11.47 20.43
CA ASP A 210 -5.67 -10.37 19.49
C ASP A 210 -6.27 -10.69 18.11
N TRP A 211 -6.11 -11.92 17.62
CA TRP A 211 -6.71 -12.35 16.35
C TRP A 211 -8.23 -12.36 16.39
N GLU A 212 -8.84 -12.82 17.48
CA GLU A 212 -10.29 -12.72 17.66
C GLU A 212 -10.77 -11.28 17.71
N ARG A 213 -10.02 -10.37 18.35
CA ARG A 213 -10.31 -8.94 18.33
C ARG A 213 -10.28 -8.37 16.92
N VAL A 214 -9.25 -8.70 16.12
CA VAL A 214 -9.14 -8.23 14.72
C VAL A 214 -10.31 -8.76 13.88
N LYS A 215 -10.62 -10.05 13.97
CA LYS A 215 -11.76 -10.64 13.24
C LYS A 215 -13.09 -10.02 13.67
N GLY A 216 -13.29 -9.82 14.97
CA GLY A 216 -14.46 -9.14 15.52
C GLY A 216 -14.62 -7.73 14.95
N GLN A 217 -13.56 -6.93 15.00
CA GLN A 217 -13.55 -5.58 14.45
C GLN A 217 -13.89 -5.57 12.95
N MET A 218 -13.26 -6.43 12.13
CA MET A 218 -13.54 -6.45 10.68
C MET A 218 -14.99 -6.83 10.36
N ARG A 219 -15.58 -7.75 11.12
CA ARG A 219 -17.00 -8.13 10.95
C ARG A 219 -17.94 -7.00 11.36
N GLU A 220 -17.71 -6.37 12.50
CA GLU A 220 -18.49 -5.21 12.95
C GLU A 220 -18.38 -4.03 11.97
N ASP A 221 -17.18 -3.78 11.45
CA ASP A 221 -16.94 -2.72 10.47
C ASP A 221 -17.65 -3.00 9.15
N LEU A 222 -17.66 -4.25 8.68
CA LEU A 222 -18.43 -4.66 7.51
C LEU A 222 -19.93 -4.43 7.70
N GLU A 223 -20.47 -4.85 8.85
CA GLU A 223 -21.88 -4.63 9.17
C GLU A 223 -22.24 -3.15 9.19
N ARG A 224 -21.38 -2.29 9.76
CA ARG A 224 -21.59 -0.84 9.79
C ARG A 224 -21.41 -0.21 8.41
N TYR A 225 -20.47 -0.71 7.61
CA TYR A 225 -20.14 -0.17 6.30
C TYR A 225 -21.30 -0.28 5.30
N TYR A 226 -22.05 -1.38 5.37
CA TYR A 226 -23.16 -1.68 4.46
C TYR A 226 -24.55 -1.31 4.99
N LYS A 227 -24.64 -0.72 6.19
CA LYS A 227 -25.86 -0.08 6.70
C LYS A 227 -26.01 1.31 6.11
#